data_AF-A0A7W6GM31-F1
#
_entry.id   AF-A0A7W6GM31-F1
#
_cell.length_a   1.000
_cell.length_b   1.000
_cell.length_c   1.000
_cell.angle_alpha   90.00
_cell.angle_beta   90.00
_cell.angle_gamma   90.00
#
_symmetry.space_group_name_H-M   'P 1'
#
loop_
_entity.id
_entity.type
_entity.pdbx_description
1 polymer ?
#
loop_
_entity_poly.entity_id
_entity_poly.type
_entity_poly.pdbx_seq_one_letter_code
_entity_poly.pdbx_strand_id
1 'polypeptide(L)'
;MFCPRITVLLATTVLATFAAPLALHAAEEQSETWRLFVADHTQPIVRAIDLGTDKEIARFDLKGFAALSLSDTGRTVFAVQGDQNTVHAIDTGIALSDHGEHRDIEIKEPKLLATTAKSPVTS
;
A
#
# COMPACT_ATOMS: atom_id res chain seq x y z
N MET A 1 39.28 34.65 77.17
CA MET A 1 38.86 35.95 76.60
C MET A 1 39.09 35.91 75.09
N PHE A 2 38.19 36.56 74.32
CA PHE A 2 38.11 36.68 72.85
C PHE A 2 37.28 35.64 72.05
N CYS A 3 35.98 35.97 71.99
CA CYS A 3 34.97 36.01 70.91
C CYS A 3 35.42 35.85 69.41
N PRO A 4 34.48 35.75 68.44
CA PRO A 4 33.98 34.54 67.76
C PRO A 4 34.21 34.61 66.22
N ARG A 5 33.60 33.71 65.42
CA ARG A 5 32.73 34.05 64.25
C ARG A 5 32.74 33.04 63.08
N ILE A 6 31.53 32.90 62.52
CA ILE A 6 31.17 32.63 61.11
C ILE A 6 31.07 31.15 60.67
N THR A 7 29.86 30.64 60.86
CA THR A 7 28.98 29.98 59.87
C THR A 7 29.46 29.97 58.41
N VAL A 8 29.57 28.79 57.79
CA VAL A 8 29.00 28.54 56.46
C VAL A 8 28.53 27.08 56.40
N LEU A 9 27.22 26.90 56.29
CA LEU A 9 26.57 25.61 56.07
C LEU A 9 26.51 25.39 54.56
N LEU A 10 27.40 24.55 54.01
CA LEU A 10 27.40 24.19 52.60
C LEU A 10 26.41 23.03 52.40
N ALA A 11 25.19 23.35 51.99
CA ALA A 11 24.21 22.36 51.56
C ALA A 11 24.61 21.86 50.15
N THR A 12 25.13 20.64 50.08
CA THR A 12 25.41 19.94 48.82
C THR A 12 24.12 19.26 48.33
N THR A 13 23.37 19.93 47.46
CA THR A 13 22.28 19.31 46.71
C THR A 13 22.85 18.47 45.57
N VAL A 14 22.92 17.14 45.77
CA VAL A 14 23.19 16.18 44.70
C VAL A 14 21.89 16.02 43.88
N LEU A 15 21.85 16.64 42.70
CA LEU A 15 20.75 16.48 41.75
C LEU A 15 21.00 15.21 40.92
N ALA A 16 20.33 14.11 41.28
CA ALA A 16 20.38 12.86 40.52
C ALA A 16 19.60 13.03 39.21
N THR A 17 20.29 13.15 38.08
CA THR A 17 19.67 13.13 36.75
C THR A 17 19.27 11.70 36.40
N PHE A 18 17.98 11.38 36.59
CA PHE A 18 17.37 10.20 36.00
C PHE A 18 17.39 10.35 34.47
N ALA A 19 18.34 9.70 33.81
CA ALA A 19 18.31 9.51 32.36
C ALA A 19 17.22 8.49 32.05
N ALA A 20 16.01 8.97 31.78
CA ALA A 20 14.97 8.12 31.17
C ALA A 20 15.44 7.72 29.76
N PRO A 21 15.36 6.45 29.37
CA PRO A 21 15.61 6.07 27.98
C PRO A 21 14.49 6.69 27.13
N LEU A 22 14.84 7.69 26.33
CA LEU A 22 14.00 8.12 25.21
C LEU A 22 13.98 6.96 24.21
N ALA A 23 12.95 6.13 24.28
CA ALA A 23 12.60 5.22 23.20
C ALA A 23 12.16 6.08 22.01
N LEU A 24 13.13 6.45 21.17
CA LEU A 24 12.89 7.12 19.89
C LEU A 24 12.19 6.10 18.98
N HIS A 25 10.86 6.08 19.03
CA HIS A 25 10.07 5.36 18.03
C HIS A 25 10.21 6.15 16.72
N ALA A 26 10.97 5.61 15.78
CA ALA A 26 10.88 6.08 14.40
C ALA A 26 9.43 5.85 13.96
N ALA A 27 8.72 6.92 13.59
CA ALA A 27 7.39 6.80 13.03
C ALA A 27 7.56 6.13 11.66
N GLU A 28 7.13 4.88 11.54
CA GLU A 28 7.04 4.23 10.23
C GLU A 28 5.95 4.92 9.40
N GLU A 29 6.27 5.31 8.17
CA GLU A 29 5.28 5.86 7.24
C GLU A 29 4.29 4.76 6.85
N GLN A 30 3.11 4.79 7.48
CA GLN A 30 1.99 3.96 7.07
C GLN A 30 1.44 4.52 5.76
N SER A 31 1.48 3.70 4.71
CA SER A 31 0.92 4.04 3.40
C SER A 31 -0.29 3.17 3.10
N GLU A 32 -1.33 3.81 2.57
CA GLU A 32 -2.60 3.20 2.24
C GLU A 32 -3.07 3.74 0.88
N THR A 33 -3.62 2.87 0.03
CA THR A 33 -4.13 3.27 -1.28
C THR A 33 -5.23 2.29 -1.73
N TRP A 34 -6.15 2.79 -2.55
CA TRP A 34 -7.15 1.98 -3.22
C TRP A 34 -7.26 2.38 -4.68
N ARG A 35 -7.47 1.36 -5.52
CA ARG A 35 -7.74 1.53 -6.94
C ARG A 35 -9.03 0.84 -7.31
N LEU A 36 -9.86 1.55 -8.06
CA LEU A 36 -11.05 0.98 -8.67
C LEU A 36 -10.71 0.54 -10.10
N PHE A 37 -11.08 -0.68 -10.46
CA PHE A 37 -11.05 -1.16 -11.84
C PHE A 37 -12.49 -1.28 -12.35
N VAL A 38 -12.83 -0.54 -13.40
CA VAL A 38 -14.18 -0.48 -13.96
C VAL A 38 -14.17 -0.99 -15.39
N ALA A 39 -14.93 -2.05 -15.66
CA ALA A 39 -15.22 -2.48 -17.01
C ALA A 39 -16.35 -1.62 -17.59
N ASP A 40 -16.12 -1.06 -18.77
CA ASP A 40 -17.11 -0.25 -19.47
C ASP A 40 -18.15 -1.14 -20.16
N HIS A 41 -19.43 -0.78 -20.09
CA HIS A 41 -20.53 -1.57 -20.67
C HIS A 41 -20.86 -1.15 -22.12
N THR A 42 -20.20 -0.12 -22.64
CA THR A 42 -20.38 0.44 -23.98
C THR A 42 -19.13 0.31 -24.86
N GLN A 43 -17.96 0.17 -24.25
CA GLN A 43 -16.67 0.00 -24.91
C GLN A 43 -15.91 -1.20 -24.32
N PRO A 44 -15.12 -1.95 -25.12
CA PRO A 44 -14.31 -3.06 -24.63
C PRO A 44 -13.04 -2.54 -23.94
N ILE A 45 -13.21 -1.85 -22.82
CA ILE A 45 -12.11 -1.23 -22.05
C ILE A 45 -12.26 -1.48 -20.55
N VAL A 46 -11.15 -1.40 -19.84
CA VAL A 46 -11.10 -1.29 -18.38
C VAL A 46 -10.38 -0.01 -18.00
N ARG A 47 -10.95 0.76 -17.08
CA ARG A 47 -10.33 1.97 -16.51
C ARG A 47 -9.84 1.65 -15.10
N ALA A 48 -8.65 2.13 -14.76
CA ALA A 48 -8.13 2.15 -13.41
C ALA A 48 -8.23 3.57 -12.85
N ILE A 49 -8.87 3.72 -11.70
CA ILE A 49 -9.09 5.00 -11.02
C ILE A 49 -8.43 4.92 -9.65
N ASP A 50 -7.59 5.89 -9.33
CA ASP A 50 -7.04 6.06 -7.99
C ASP A 50 -8.09 6.75 -7.10
N LEU A 51 -8.50 6.10 -6.00
CA LEU A 51 -9.54 6.62 -5.12
C LEU A 51 -9.05 7.72 -4.17
N GLY A 52 -7.73 7.87 -3.99
CA GLY A 52 -7.18 8.98 -3.20
C GLY A 52 -7.28 10.32 -3.96
N THR A 53 -7.23 10.26 -5.28
CA THR A 53 -7.16 11.44 -6.16
C THR A 53 -8.35 11.60 -7.12
N ASP A 54 -9.24 10.61 -7.19
CA ASP A 54 -10.34 10.50 -8.15
C ASP A 54 -9.91 10.60 -9.62
N LYS A 55 -8.66 10.25 -9.92
CA LYS A 55 -8.10 10.33 -11.27
C LYS A 55 -8.09 8.97 -11.95
N GLU A 56 -8.46 8.96 -13.22
CA GLU A 56 -8.13 7.84 -14.10
C GLU A 56 -6.60 7.80 -14.29
N ILE A 57 -5.98 6.73 -13.79
CA ILE A 57 -4.53 6.52 -13.85
C ILE A 57 -4.12 5.57 -14.97
N ALA A 58 -5.07 4.76 -15.48
CA ALA A 58 -4.83 3.94 -16.67
C ALA A 58 -6.13 3.56 -17.38
N ARG A 59 -5.97 3.23 -18.67
CA ARG A 59 -6.99 2.68 -19.55
C ARG A 59 -6.40 1.50 -20.32
N PHE A 60 -7.11 0.38 -20.32
CA PHE A 60 -6.69 -0.85 -20.97
C PHE A 60 -7.72 -1.24 -22.03
N ASP A 61 -7.29 -1.29 -23.29
CA ASP A 61 -8.11 -1.82 -24.38
C ASP A 61 -8.17 -3.34 -24.32
N LEU A 62 -9.37 -3.88 -24.46
CA LEU A 62 -9.65 -5.31 -24.45
C LEU A 62 -10.12 -5.79 -25.83
N LYS A 63 -10.34 -7.10 -25.95
CA LYS A 63 -10.92 -7.70 -27.17
C LYS A 63 -12.44 -7.66 -27.16
N GLY A 64 -13.06 -7.58 -25.97
CA GLY A 64 -14.51 -7.53 -25.80
C GLY A 64 -14.89 -7.03 -24.41
N PHE A 65 -16.19 -7.05 -24.12
CA PHE A 65 -16.71 -6.73 -22.78
C PHE A 65 -16.21 -7.74 -21.76
N ALA A 66 -15.91 -7.27 -20.55
CA ALA A 66 -15.31 -8.08 -19.52
C ALA A 66 -16.12 -8.07 -18.22
N ALA A 67 -16.25 -9.25 -17.61
CA ALA A 67 -16.48 -9.35 -16.18
C ALA A 67 -15.12 -9.33 -15.46
N LEU A 68 -15.04 -8.64 -14.33
CA LEU A 68 -13.80 -8.49 -13.57
C LEU A 68 -13.79 -9.39 -12.33
N SER A 69 -12.66 -10.01 -12.06
CA SER A 69 -12.41 -10.78 -10.84
C SER A 69 -11.05 -10.40 -10.25
N LEU A 70 -10.97 -10.19 -8.94
CA LEU A 70 -9.74 -9.87 -8.24
C LEU A 70 -9.10 -11.16 -7.72
N SER A 71 -7.79 -11.29 -7.87
CA SER A 71 -7.01 -12.33 -7.20
C SER A 71 -7.04 -12.18 -5.67
N ASP A 72 -6.87 -13.28 -4.94
CA ASP A 72 -6.85 -13.27 -3.47
C ASP A 72 -5.81 -12.32 -2.87
N THR A 73 -4.69 -12.12 -3.57
CA THR A 73 -3.62 -11.20 -3.13
C THR A 73 -3.90 -9.74 -3.47
N GLY A 74 -4.90 -9.45 -4.31
CA GLY A 74 -5.19 -8.12 -4.83
C GLY A 74 -4.19 -7.63 -5.90
N ARG A 75 -3.14 -8.40 -6.22
CA ARG A 75 -2.07 -8.01 -7.16
C ARG A 75 -2.52 -8.06 -8.62
N THR A 76 -3.58 -8.80 -8.91
CA THR A 76 -4.06 -9.02 -10.28
C THR A 76 -5.58 -8.93 -10.36
N VAL A 77 -6.06 -8.21 -11.37
CA VAL A 77 -7.45 -8.22 -11.84
C VAL A 77 -7.51 -9.01 -13.14
N PHE A 78 -8.42 -9.99 -13.20
CA PHE A 78 -8.71 -10.78 -14.39
C PHE A 78 -9.91 -10.20 -15.13
N ALA A 79 -9.72 -9.86 -16.40
CA ALA A 79 -10.77 -9.39 -17.30
C ALA A 79 -11.24 -10.55 -18.19
N VAL A 80 -12.31 -11.22 -17.74
CA VAL A 80 -12.91 -12.39 -18.39
C VAL A 80 -13.85 -11.93 -19.51
N GLN A 81 -13.48 -12.22 -20.76
CA GLN A 81 -14.26 -11.84 -21.95
C GLN A 81 -14.82 -13.09 -22.60
N GLY A 82 -16.01 -13.52 -22.14
CA GLY A 82 -16.65 -14.77 -22.54
C GLY A 82 -16.82 -14.90 -24.06
N ASP A 83 -17.39 -13.86 -24.69
CA ASP A 83 -17.64 -13.82 -26.14
C ASP A 83 -16.36 -13.92 -26.99
N GLN A 84 -15.21 -13.57 -26.40
CA GLN A 84 -13.90 -13.59 -27.05
C GLN A 84 -13.06 -14.80 -26.68
N ASN A 85 -13.58 -15.68 -25.82
CA ASN A 85 -12.89 -16.84 -25.27
C ASN A 85 -11.46 -16.49 -24.76
N THR A 86 -11.32 -15.37 -24.07
CA THR A 86 -10.03 -14.88 -23.61
C THR A 86 -10.12 -14.17 -22.26
N VAL A 87 -9.10 -14.33 -21.45
CA VAL A 87 -8.92 -13.66 -20.17
C VAL A 87 -7.62 -12.87 -20.23
N HIS A 88 -7.71 -11.55 -20.06
CA HIS A 88 -6.54 -10.71 -19.81
C HIS A 88 -6.28 -10.63 -18.31
N ALA A 89 -5.01 -10.53 -17.95
CA ALA A 89 -4.59 -10.23 -16.58
C ALA A 89 -4.04 -8.80 -16.53
N ILE A 90 -4.46 -8.04 -15.53
CA ILE A 90 -4.03 -6.67 -15.26
C ILE A 90 -3.30 -6.69 -13.91
N ASP A 91 -2.03 -6.31 -13.90
CA ASP A 91 -1.29 -6.03 -12.67
C ASP A 91 -1.86 -4.76 -12.07
N THR A 92 -2.36 -4.85 -10.84
CA THR A 92 -2.99 -3.72 -10.17
C THR A 92 -1.98 -2.64 -9.79
N GLY A 93 -0.68 -2.95 -9.84
CA GLY A 93 0.39 -2.09 -9.39
C GLY A 93 0.43 -1.93 -7.86
N ILE A 94 -0.34 -2.74 -7.11
CA ILE A 94 -0.31 -2.77 -5.66
C ILE A 94 0.12 -4.18 -5.22
N ALA A 95 1.20 -4.26 -4.46
CA ALA A 95 1.66 -5.51 -3.86
C ALA A 95 1.88 -5.33 -2.36
N LEU A 96 1.44 -6.33 -1.59
CA LEU A 96 1.63 -6.37 -0.15
C LEU A 96 2.59 -7.51 0.21
N SER A 97 3.69 -7.18 0.89
CA SER A 97 4.65 -8.14 1.44
C SER A 97 4.45 -8.24 2.94
N ASP A 98 4.33 -9.46 3.47
CA ASP A 98 4.09 -9.70 4.89
C ASP A 98 5.42 -9.97 5.61
N HIS A 99 5.65 -9.25 6.69
CA HIS A 99 6.84 -9.35 7.54
C HIS A 99 6.52 -9.77 8.98
N GLY A 100 5.28 -10.21 9.26
CA GLY A 100 4.83 -10.64 10.58
C GLY A 100 3.98 -9.58 11.27
N GLU A 101 4.62 -8.60 11.92
CA GLU A 101 3.90 -7.52 12.61
C GLU A 101 3.45 -6.38 11.69
N HIS A 102 4.00 -6.29 10.48
CA HIS A 102 3.66 -5.28 9.50
C HIS A 102 3.58 -5.86 8.08
N ARG A 103 2.95 -5.08 7.19
CA ARG A 103 2.95 -5.35 5.75
C ARG A 103 3.51 -4.15 5.00
N ASP A 104 4.46 -4.42 4.12
CA ASP A 104 5.00 -3.41 3.22
C ASP A 104 4.11 -3.32 1.99
N ILE A 105 3.83 -2.10 1.55
CA ILE A 105 3.08 -1.84 0.32
C ILE A 105 4.00 -1.29 -0.76
N GLU A 106 4.01 -1.95 -1.91
CA GLU A 106 4.67 -1.46 -3.12
C GLU A 106 3.59 -0.94 -4.08
N ILE A 107 3.73 0.34 -4.47
CA ILE A 107 2.81 1.02 -5.39
C ILE A 107 3.55 1.37 -6.69
N LYS A 108 3.04 0.90 -7.81
CA LYS A 108 3.52 1.13 -9.19
C LYS A 108 2.35 1.49 -10.10
N GLU A 109 2.63 1.92 -11.33
CA GLU A 109 1.56 2.07 -12.33
C GLU A 109 0.90 0.71 -12.64
N PRO A 110 -0.44 0.65 -12.77
CA PRO A 110 -1.11 -0.57 -13.19
C PRO A 110 -0.79 -0.85 -14.66
N LYS A 111 -0.74 -2.13 -15.04
CA LYS A 111 -0.36 -2.52 -16.41
C LYS A 111 -1.08 -3.77 -16.88
N LEU A 112 -1.40 -3.81 -18.18
CA LEU A 112 -1.85 -5.02 -18.85
C LEU A 112 -0.67 -6.00 -18.96
N LEU A 113 -0.85 -7.23 -18.48
CA LEU A 113 0.15 -8.28 -18.62
C LEU A 113 0.09 -8.90 -20.02
N ALA A 114 1.25 -9.27 -20.57
CA ALA A 114 1.34 -9.91 -21.88
C ALA A 114 0.67 -11.30 -21.92
N THR A 115 0.57 -11.95 -20.76
CA THR A 115 -0.04 -13.27 -20.63
C THR A 115 -1.55 -13.18 -20.73
N THR A 116 -2.13 -14.00 -21.60
CA THR A 116 -3.58 -14.21 -21.73
C THR A 116 -3.89 -15.69 -21.59
N ALA A 117 -5.03 -16.01 -20.97
CA ALA A 117 -5.55 -17.37 -20.93
C ALA A 117 -6.71 -17.49 -21.92
N LYS A 118 -6.79 -18.62 -22.63
CA LYS A 118 -7.88 -18.96 -23.56
C LYS A 118 -8.39 -20.34 -23.21
N SER A 119 -9.70 -20.56 -23.33
CA SER A 119 -10.24 -21.91 -23.14
C SER A 119 -9.90 -22.76 -24.37
N PRO A 120 -9.53 -24.04 -24.19
CA PRO A 120 -9.42 -24.98 -25.29
C PRO A 120 -10.77 -25.11 -26.01
N VAL A 121 -10.76 -25.14 -27.35
CA VAL A 121 -11.94 -25.55 -28.12
C VAL A 121 -11.94 -27.08 -28.14
N THR A 122 -12.76 -27.70 -27.30
CA THR A 122 -13.06 -29.13 -27.42
C THR A 122 -14.24 -29.28 -28.37
N SER A 123 -13.96 -29.72 -29.59
CA SER A 123 -14.96 -30.14 -30.59
C SER A 123 -15.66 -31.43 -30.20
#